data_AF-A0AAW4W3L7-F1
#
_entry.id   AF-A0AAW4W3L7-F1
#
_cell.length_a   1.000
_cell.length_b   1.000
_cell.length_c   1.000
_cell.angle_alpha   90.00
_cell.angle_beta   90.00
_cell.angle_gamma   90.00
#
_symmetry.space_group_name_H-M   'P 1'
#
loop_
_entity.id
_entity.type
_entity.pdbx_description
1 polymer ?
#
loop_
_entity_poly.entity_id
_entity_poly.type
_entity_poly.pdbx_seq_one_letter_code
_entity_poly.pdbx_strand_id
1 'polypeptide(L)'
;METVSHQFAPSAEEILIARENEQDAQRKLELLKEAVSQLGEADRALIEAVYFENISMREYSRRIGVSHSAIVKRRNRILRTLKQYFENI
;
A
#
# COMPACT_ATOMS: atom_id res chain seq x y z
N MET A 1 12.02 -37.28 -24.24
CA MET A 1 11.35 -37.45 -22.94
C MET A 1 10.59 -36.16 -22.68
N GLU A 2 9.30 -36.16 -22.98
CA GLU A 2 8.41 -35.02 -22.72
C GLU A 2 8.10 -35.02 -21.22
N THR A 3 8.54 -33.98 -20.51
CA THR A 3 8.13 -33.76 -19.13
C THR A 3 6.67 -33.32 -19.15
N VAL A 4 5.76 -34.27 -18.93
CA VAL A 4 4.34 -33.96 -18.74
C VAL A 4 4.23 -33.15 -17.45
N SER A 5 4.13 -31.82 -17.57
CA SER A 5 3.70 -30.95 -16.48
C SER A 5 2.28 -31.38 -16.09
N HIS A 6 2.17 -32.29 -15.13
CA HIS A 6 0.92 -32.49 -14.41
C HIS A 6 0.66 -31.21 -13.61
N GLN A 7 -0.15 -30.32 -14.17
CA GLN A 7 -0.85 -29.33 -13.37
C GLN A 7 -1.87 -30.09 -12.52
N PHE A 8 -1.44 -30.53 -11.34
CA PHE A 8 -2.37 -31.05 -10.35
C PHE A 8 -3.29 -29.91 -9.93
N ALA A 9 -4.59 -30.18 -9.89
CA ALA A 9 -5.53 -29.24 -9.30
C ALA A 9 -5.14 -29.00 -7.83
N PRO A 10 -5.23 -27.75 -7.34
CA PRO A 10 -4.91 -27.46 -5.95
C PRO A 10 -5.80 -28.29 -5.04
N SER A 11 -5.20 -28.80 -3.97
CA SER A 11 -5.89 -29.50 -2.90
C SER A 11 -6.93 -28.59 -2.23
N ALA A 12 -7.88 -29.21 -1.52
CA ALA A 12 -8.88 -28.48 -0.76
C ALA A 12 -8.25 -27.56 0.30
N GLU A 13 -7.13 -27.97 0.91
CA GLU A 13 -6.38 -27.17 1.89
C GLU A 13 -5.77 -25.92 1.23
N GLU A 14 -5.10 -26.08 0.08
CA GLU A 14 -4.51 -24.96 -0.65
C GLU A 14 -5.56 -23.92 -1.09
N ILE A 15 -6.75 -24.37 -1.49
CA ILE A 15 -7.87 -23.49 -1.86
C ILE A 15 -8.34 -22.68 -0.63
N LEU A 16 -8.45 -23.33 0.53
CA LEU A 16 -8.87 -22.67 1.78
C LEU A 16 -7.85 -21.63 2.22
N ILE A 17 -6.55 -21.98 2.23
CA ILE A 17 -5.47 -21.07 2.57
C ILE A 17 -5.45 -19.85 1.62
N ALA A 18 -5.61 -20.07 0.32
CA ALA A 18 -5.66 -18.98 -0.66
C ALA A 18 -6.83 -18.02 -0.39
N ARG A 19 -8.01 -18.56 -0.04
CA ARG A 19 -9.19 -17.76 0.30
C ARG A 19 -9.01 -16.95 1.58
N GLU A 20 -8.45 -17.54 2.62
CA GLU A 20 -8.14 -16.83 3.87
C GLU A 20 -7.14 -15.69 3.63
N ASN A 21 -6.09 -15.95 2.85
CA ASN A 21 -5.11 -14.93 2.46
C ASN A 21 -5.76 -13.78 1.67
N GLU A 22 -6.68 -14.10 0.75
CA GLU A 22 -7.42 -13.08 -0.01
C GLU A 22 -8.32 -12.24 0.90
N GLN A 23 -9.02 -12.87 1.85
CA GLN A 23 -9.85 -12.18 2.84
C GLN A 23 -9.01 -11.26 3.74
N ASP A 24 -7.85 -11.73 4.20
CA ASP A 24 -6.91 -10.92 4.97
C ASP A 24 -6.35 -9.74 4.17
N ALA A 25 -6.02 -9.96 2.90
CA ALA A 25 -5.55 -8.91 2.02
C ALA A 25 -6.65 -7.84 1.80
N GLN A 26 -7.89 -8.27 1.56
CA GLN A 26 -9.04 -7.40 1.39
C GLN A 26 -9.31 -6.56 2.64
N ARG A 27 -9.26 -7.19 3.83
CA ARG A 27 -9.41 -6.49 5.11
C ARG A 27 -8.30 -5.46 5.35
N LYS A 28 -7.05 -5.83 5.06
CA LYS A 28 -5.90 -4.89 5.15
C LYS A 28 -6.06 -3.70 4.20
N LEU A 29 -6.59 -3.94 2.99
CA LEU A 29 -6.86 -2.90 2.02
C LEU A 29 -7.95 -1.92 2.49
N GLU A 30 -9.02 -2.43 3.10
CA GLU A 30 -10.09 -1.59 3.67
C GLU A 30 -9.56 -0.71 4.81
N LEU A 31 -8.82 -1.29 5.75
CA LEU A 31 -8.16 -0.55 6.83
C LEU A 31 -7.19 0.51 6.30
N LEU A 32 -6.44 0.20 5.24
CA LEU A 32 -5.54 1.17 4.60
C LEU A 32 -6.30 2.35 3.99
N LYS A 33 -7.42 2.08 3.31
CA LYS A 33 -8.27 3.14 2.75
C LYS A 33 -8.81 4.05 3.85
N GLU A 34 -9.26 3.45 4.95
CA GLU A 34 -9.73 4.21 6.11
C GLU A 34 -8.60 5.05 6.71
N ALA A 35 -7.43 4.47 6.99
CA ALA A 35 -6.29 5.18 7.57
C ALA A 35 -5.81 6.35 6.67
N VAL A 36 -5.79 6.15 5.34
CA VAL A 36 -5.46 7.22 4.39
C VAL A 36 -6.55 8.31 4.36
N SER A 37 -7.82 7.96 4.55
CA SER A 37 -8.92 8.93 4.62
C SER A 37 -8.82 9.88 5.82
N GLN A 38 -8.19 9.42 6.92
CA GLN A 38 -7.95 10.20 8.13
C GLN A 38 -6.75 11.15 8.02
N LEU A 39 -5.97 11.06 6.94
CA LEU A 39 -4.89 12.01 6.68
C LEU A 39 -5.45 13.38 6.28
N GLY A 40 -4.78 14.45 6.72
CA GLY A 40 -5.07 15.79 6.23
C GLY A 40 -4.88 15.88 4.71
N GLU A 41 -5.60 16.78 4.05
CA GLU A 41 -5.67 16.90 2.58
C GLU A 41 -4.29 16.88 1.90
N ALA A 42 -3.35 17.68 2.39
CA ALA A 42 -2.02 17.77 1.78
C ALA A 42 -1.11 16.56 2.11
N ASP A 43 -1.40 15.80 3.18
CA ASP A 43 -0.72 14.53 3.45
C ASP A 43 -1.28 13.42 2.55
N ARG A 44 -2.61 13.38 2.38
CA ARG A 44 -3.29 12.47 1.46
C ARG A 44 -2.83 12.68 0.02
N ALA A 45 -2.81 13.93 -0.46
CA ALA A 45 -2.35 14.28 -1.81
C ALA A 45 -0.90 13.84 -2.08
N LEU A 46 -0.02 13.89 -1.07
CA LEU A 46 1.35 13.38 -1.21
C LEU A 46 1.39 11.85 -1.37
N ILE A 47 0.56 11.12 -0.62
CA ILE A 47 0.48 9.66 -0.71
C ILE A 47 -0.16 9.23 -2.04
N GLU A 48 -1.26 9.87 -2.45
CA GLU A 48 -1.92 9.70 -3.75
C GLU A 48 -0.93 9.87 -4.90
N ALA A 49 -0.23 11.01 -4.94
CA ALA A 49 0.75 11.28 -5.98
C ALA A 49 1.87 10.24 -6.04
N VAL A 50 2.47 9.87 -4.90
CA VAL A 50 3.66 9.01 -4.88
C VAL A 50 3.33 7.54 -5.12
N TYR A 51 2.24 7.03 -4.54
CA TYR A 51 1.97 5.60 -4.53
C TYR A 51 0.87 5.16 -5.49
N PHE A 52 -0.07 6.05 -5.85
CA PHE A 52 -1.16 5.71 -6.76
C PHE A 52 -0.92 6.27 -8.17
N GLU A 53 -0.41 7.51 -8.26
CA GLU A 53 -0.10 8.16 -9.54
C GLU A 53 1.34 7.92 -10.02
N ASN A 54 2.16 7.21 -9.24
CA ASN A 54 3.57 6.92 -9.54
C ASN A 54 4.43 8.17 -9.82
N ILE A 55 4.09 9.31 -9.21
CA ILE A 55 4.87 10.54 -9.30
C ILE A 55 6.04 10.47 -8.33
N SER A 56 7.26 10.70 -8.83
CA SER A 56 8.43 10.77 -7.94
C SER A 56 8.29 11.92 -6.93
N MET A 57 8.79 11.74 -5.71
CA MET A 57 8.81 12.81 -4.69
C MET A 57 9.52 14.08 -5.18
N ARG A 58 10.53 13.95 -6.06
CA ARG A 58 11.22 15.09 -6.67
C ARG A 58 10.28 15.88 -7.58
N GLU A 59 9.51 15.19 -8.41
CA GLU A 59 8.52 15.82 -9.27
C GLU A 59 7.40 16.47 -8.45
N TYR A 60 6.84 15.76 -7.47
CA TYR A 60 5.84 16.32 -6.57
C TYR A 60 6.35 17.58 -5.84
N SER A 61 7.61 17.56 -5.36
CA SER A 61 8.24 18.70 -4.69
C SER A 61 8.29 19.95 -5.59
N ARG A 62 8.59 19.77 -6.88
CA ARG A 62 8.60 20.86 -7.87
C ARG A 62 7.21 21.43 -8.09
N ARG A 63 6.19 20.56 -8.24
CA ARG A 63 4.80 20.97 -8.49
C ARG A 63 4.25 21.88 -7.41
N ILE A 64 4.57 21.59 -6.14
CA ILE A 64 4.03 22.35 -5.00
C ILE A 64 4.99 23.41 -4.46
N GLY A 65 6.16 23.60 -5.08
CA GLY A 65 7.14 24.60 -4.66
C GLY A 65 7.79 24.35 -3.29
N VAL A 66 7.85 23.10 -2.84
CA VAL A 66 8.43 22.71 -1.54
C VAL A 66 9.74 21.97 -1.74
N SER A 67 10.70 22.13 -0.82
CA SER A 67 11.98 21.43 -0.93
C SER A 67 11.81 19.90 -0.91
N HIS A 68 12.62 19.20 -1.71
CA HIS A 68 12.61 17.73 -1.74
C HIS A 68 12.83 17.11 -0.35
N SER A 69 13.71 17.71 0.47
CA SER A 69 13.97 17.26 1.85
C SER A 69 12.72 17.37 2.74
N ALA A 70 11.94 18.44 2.60
CA ALA A 70 10.68 18.59 3.34
C ALA A 70 9.64 17.54 2.91
N ILE A 71 9.55 17.22 1.61
CA ILE A 71 8.67 16.13 1.11
C ILE A 71 9.08 14.77 1.69
N VAL A 72 10.38 14.44 1.69
CA VAL A 72 10.88 13.18 2.25
C VAL A 72 10.55 13.07 3.74
N LYS A 73 10.78 14.14 4.51
CA LYS A 73 10.45 14.17 5.95
C LYS A 73 8.93 14.01 6.17
N ARG A 74 8.12 14.70 5.37
CA ARG A 74 6.66 14.63 5.43
C ARG A 74 6.16 13.22 5.13
N ARG A 75 6.61 12.59 4.05
CA ARG A 75 6.30 11.19 3.71
C ARG A 75 6.67 10.25 4.86
N ASN A 76 7.88 10.37 5.41
CA ASN A 76 8.31 9.51 6.52
C ASN A 76 7.42 9.64 7.76
N ARG A 77 6.98 10.86 8.08
CA ARG A 77 6.01 11.09 9.15
C ARG A 77 4.70 10.38 8.86
N ILE A 78 4.14 10.55 7.65
CA ILE A 78 2.88 9.92 7.24
C ILE A 78 2.97 8.40 7.33
N LEU A 79 4.02 7.79 6.78
CA LEU A 79 4.20 6.34 6.84
C LEU A 79 4.34 5.81 8.28
N ARG A 80 4.98 6.57 9.17
CA ARG A 80 5.04 6.21 10.60
C ARG A 80 3.66 6.28 11.25
N THR A 81 2.88 7.32 10.95
CA THR A 81 1.51 7.45 11.44
C THR A 81 0.64 6.30 10.94
N LEU A 82 0.66 6.02 9.63
CA LEU A 82 -0.07 4.89 9.05
C LEU A 82 0.37 3.56 9.67
N LYS A 83 1.68 3.35 9.88
CA LYS A 83 2.19 2.15 10.54
C LYS A 83 1.62 1.99 11.97
N GLN A 84 1.56 3.06 12.75
CA GLN A 84 0.96 3.02 14.09
C GLN A 84 -0.53 2.67 14.05
N TYR A 85 -1.27 3.09 13.02
CA TYR A 85 -2.67 2.67 12.85
C TYR A 85 -2.79 1.15 12.70
N PHE A 86 -1.88 0.50 11.97
CA PHE A 86 -1.92 -0.95 11.79
C PHE A 86 -1.34 -1.76 12.95
N GLU A 87 -0.39 -1.20 13.72
CA GLU A 87 0.17 -1.88 14.89
C GLU A 87 -0.79 -1.89 16.09
N ASN A 88 -1.81 -1.02 16.08
CA ASN A 88 -2.81 -0.90 17.15
C ASN A 88 -4.15 -1.59 16.81
N ILE A 89 -4.21 -2.38 15.73
CA ILE A 89 -5.37 -3.18 15.31
C ILE A 89 -5.03 -4.66 15.49
#